data_AF-A0AA97B0T8-F1
#
_entry.id   AF-A0AA97B0T8-F1
#
_cell.length_a   1.000
_cell.length_b   1.000
_cell.length_c   1.000
_cell.angle_alpha   90.00
_cell.angle_beta   90.00
_cell.angle_gamma   90.00
#
_symmetry.space_group_name_H-M   'P 1'
#
loop_
_entity.id
_entity.type
_entity.pdbx_description
1 polymer ?
#
loop_
_entity_poly.entity_id
_entity_poly.type
_entity_poly.pdbx_seq_one_letter_code
_entity_poly.pdbx_strand_id
1 'polypeptide(L)'
;MSWPRMAAFHKGMVCEGQVIPALINWDRADRMDAVVLAYLNAIARRRDKEKAELEGLVFWLRYYYRWEMQDVCKKLGQGKTWVVNMCRVIEGTIEAFYLARDAA
;
A
#
# COMPACT_ATOMS: atom_id res chain seq x y z
N MET A 1 13.06 5.16 -8.73
CA MET A 1 12.19 6.27 -8.28
C MET A 1 12.32 6.36 -6.78
N SER A 2 12.54 7.54 -6.19
CA SER A 2 12.62 7.67 -4.73
C SER A 2 11.21 7.68 -4.10
N TRP A 3 11.08 7.08 -2.92
CA TRP A 3 9.85 7.05 -2.10
C TRP A 3 9.06 8.37 -2.07
N PRO A 4 9.70 9.53 -1.86
CA PRO A 4 9.01 10.82 -1.83
C PRO A 4 8.28 11.17 -3.14
N ARG A 5 8.77 10.70 -4.30
CA ARG A 5 8.10 10.93 -5.60
C ARG A 5 6.88 10.02 -5.80
N MET A 6 6.91 8.79 -5.28
CA MET A 6 5.73 7.90 -5.31
C MET A 6 4.61 8.40 -4.38
N ALA A 7 4.99 8.92 -3.22
CA ALA A 7 4.05 9.53 -2.27
C ALA A 7 3.40 10.81 -2.82
N ALA A 8 4.15 11.63 -3.56
CA ALA A 8 3.61 12.82 -4.22
C ALA A 8 2.55 12.49 -5.29
N PHE A 9 2.70 11.36 -5.98
CA PHE A 9 1.76 10.91 -7.02
C PHE A 9 0.41 10.45 -6.45
N HIS A 10 0.41 9.83 -5.27
CA HIS A 10 -0.82 9.35 -4.60
C HIS A 10 -1.46 10.38 -3.65
N LYS A 11 -0.80 11.52 -3.40
CA LYS A 11 -1.29 12.63 -2.56
C LYS A 11 -2.67 13.13 -2.99
N GLY A 12 -2.97 13.13 -4.30
CA GLY A 12 -4.27 13.53 -4.84
C GLY A 12 -5.41 12.54 -4.60
N MET A 13 -5.12 11.24 -4.43
CA MET A 13 -6.17 10.23 -4.18
C MET A 13 -6.51 10.05 -2.70
N VAL A 14 -5.57 10.37 -1.82
CA VAL A 14 -5.73 10.14 -0.37
C VAL A 14 -6.32 11.36 0.34
N CYS A 15 -5.94 12.58 -0.07
CA CYS A 15 -6.31 13.80 0.65
C CYS A 15 -6.77 14.93 -0.29
N GLU A 16 -8.09 15.08 -0.46
CA GLU A 16 -8.69 16.41 -0.67
C GLU A 16 -8.69 17.17 0.66
N GLY A 17 -7.52 17.64 1.11
CA GLY A 17 -7.42 18.63 2.19
C GLY A 17 -7.33 18.15 3.64
N GLN A 18 -7.05 16.87 3.93
CA GLN A 18 -6.79 16.40 5.31
C GLN A 18 -5.29 16.28 5.66
N VAL A 19 -4.99 16.52 6.94
CA VAL A 19 -3.63 16.51 7.53
C VAL A 19 -3.00 15.13 7.40
N ILE A 20 -1.84 15.08 6.74
CA ILE A 20 -1.08 13.85 6.51
C ILE A 20 -0.29 13.52 7.78
N PRO A 21 -0.41 12.31 8.36
CA PRO A 21 0.45 11.87 9.46
C PRO A 21 1.91 11.82 9.04
N ALA A 22 2.83 12.15 9.95
CA ALA A 22 4.26 12.15 9.68
C ALA A 22 4.76 10.78 9.21
N LEU A 23 5.66 10.79 8.24
CA LEU A 23 6.32 9.61 7.69
C LEU A 23 7.18 8.93 8.76
N ILE A 24 6.92 7.66 9.06
CA ILE A 24 7.76 6.88 9.98
C ILE A 24 8.05 5.52 9.37
N ASN A 25 9.27 5.36 8.84
CA ASN A 25 10.26 4.33 9.18
C ASN A 25 11.30 4.21 8.04
N TRP A 26 12.36 5.02 8.10
CA TRP A 26 13.43 5.06 7.09
C TRP A 26 14.19 3.72 6.95
N ASP A 27 14.39 2.99 8.05
CA ASP A 27 15.14 1.72 8.06
C ASP A 27 14.42 0.56 7.36
N ARG A 28 13.09 0.56 7.37
CA ARG A 28 12.27 -0.43 6.65
C ARG A 28 12.08 -0.05 5.18
N ALA A 29 12.08 1.25 4.87
CA ALA A 29 12.04 1.76 3.51
C ALA A 29 13.28 1.27 2.72
N ASP A 30 14.49 1.54 3.20
CA ASP A 30 15.72 1.26 2.43
C ASP A 30 15.89 -0.22 2.01
N ARG A 31 15.40 -1.18 2.81
CA ARG A 31 15.52 -2.63 2.49
C ARG A 31 14.34 -3.23 1.73
N MET A 32 13.15 -2.67 1.88
CA MET A 32 11.92 -3.19 1.26
C MET A 32 11.47 -2.39 0.03
N ASP A 33 12.10 -1.27 -0.28
CA ASP A 33 11.71 -0.39 -1.39
C ASP A 33 11.59 -1.08 -2.74
N ALA A 34 12.58 -1.88 -3.12
CA ALA A 34 12.54 -2.59 -4.40
C ALA A 34 11.39 -3.63 -4.43
N VAL A 35 11.13 -4.29 -3.31
CA VAL A 35 10.08 -5.32 -3.17
C VAL A 35 8.70 -4.68 -3.18
N VAL A 36 8.52 -3.59 -2.44
CA VAL A 36 7.28 -2.80 -2.41
C VAL A 36 7.01 -2.16 -3.76
N LEU A 37 8.04 -1.63 -4.43
CA LEU A 37 7.91 -1.09 -5.78
C LEU A 37 7.50 -2.17 -6.78
N ALA A 38 8.11 -3.36 -6.71
CA ALA A 38 7.74 -4.50 -7.55
C ALA A 38 6.28 -4.91 -7.32
N TYR A 39 5.86 -4.96 -6.06
CA TYR A 39 4.47 -5.22 -5.66
C TYR A 39 3.49 -4.18 -6.23
N LEU A 40 3.75 -2.88 -6.04
CA LEU A 40 2.89 -1.81 -6.57
C LEU A 40 2.81 -1.84 -8.10
N ASN A 41 3.92 -2.11 -8.78
CA ASN A 41 3.93 -2.31 -10.23
C ASN A 41 3.11 -3.54 -10.66
N ALA A 42 3.16 -4.63 -9.88
CA ALA A 42 2.39 -5.83 -10.16
C ALA A 42 0.88 -5.57 -10.04
N ILE A 43 0.44 -4.79 -9.04
CA ILE A 43 -0.96 -4.39 -8.89
C ILE A 43 -1.42 -3.50 -10.04
N ALA A 44 -0.64 -2.50 -10.42
CA ALA A 44 -0.99 -1.57 -11.50
C ALA A 44 -1.23 -2.29 -12.84
N ARG A 45 -0.59 -3.44 -13.05
CA ARG A 45 -0.72 -4.30 -14.24
C ARG A 45 -1.90 -5.27 -14.18
N ARG A 46 -2.68 -5.32 -13.10
CA ARG A 46 -3.84 -6.23 -13.01
C ARG A 46 -4.95 -5.83 -13.99
N ARG A 47 -5.69 -6.85 -14.44
CA ARG A 47 -6.82 -6.74 -15.36
C ARG A 47 -8.05 -6.11 -14.69
N ASP A 48 -8.28 -6.49 -13.43
CA ASP A 48 -9.33 -5.91 -12.59
C ASP A 48 -8.82 -4.59 -12.00
N LYS A 49 -9.26 -3.48 -12.59
CA LYS A 49 -8.81 -2.13 -12.23
C LYS A 49 -9.40 -1.64 -10.93
N GLU A 50 -10.68 -1.89 -10.69
CA GLU A 50 -11.35 -1.50 -9.45
C GLU A 50 -10.72 -2.19 -8.24
N LYS A 51 -10.51 -3.51 -8.33
CA LYS A 51 -9.83 -4.24 -7.25
C LYS A 51 -8.39 -3.77 -7.04
N ALA A 52 -7.67 -3.45 -8.12
CA ALA A 52 -6.30 -2.96 -8.05
C ALA A 52 -6.22 -1.58 -7.36
N GLU A 53 -7.16 -0.68 -7.64
CA GLU A 53 -7.26 0.62 -6.99
C GLU A 53 -7.56 0.47 -5.50
N LEU A 54 -8.54 -0.37 -5.13
CA LEU A 54 -8.87 -0.61 -3.72
C LEU A 54 -7.71 -1.24 -2.95
N GLU A 55 -7.02 -2.23 -3.52
CA GLU A 55 -5.84 -2.85 -2.92
C GLU A 55 -4.70 -1.84 -2.75
N GLY A 56 -4.47 -1.00 -3.77
CA GLY A 56 -3.53 0.11 -3.69
C GLY A 56 -3.89 1.07 -2.55
N LEU A 57 -5.16 1.47 -2.44
CA LEU A 57 -5.60 2.35 -1.36
C LEU A 57 -5.45 1.70 0.02
N VAL A 58 -5.72 0.40 0.18
CA VAL A 58 -5.44 -0.31 1.45
C VAL A 58 -3.94 -0.25 1.76
N PHE A 59 -3.07 -0.52 0.78
CA PHE A 59 -1.62 -0.41 0.96
C PHE A 59 -1.23 0.99 1.48
N TRP A 60 -1.66 2.03 0.77
CA TRP A 60 -1.33 3.41 1.08
C TRP A 60 -1.87 3.85 2.44
N LEU A 61 -3.14 3.60 2.72
CA LEU A 61 -3.77 4.04 3.97
C LEU A 61 -3.23 3.24 5.16
N ARG A 62 -3.18 1.91 5.08
CA ARG A 62 -2.90 1.04 6.24
C ARG A 62 -1.41 0.90 6.54
N TYR A 63 -0.56 0.83 5.51
CA TYR A 63 0.86 0.52 5.66
C TYR A 63 1.75 1.75 5.52
N TYR A 64 1.41 2.66 4.60
CA TYR A 64 2.20 3.88 4.40
C TYR A 64 1.79 4.99 5.38
N TYR A 65 0.51 5.39 5.38
CA TYR A 65 -0.01 6.45 6.25
C TYR A 65 -0.44 5.97 7.64
N ARG A 66 -0.44 4.65 7.89
CA ARG A 66 -0.78 4.02 9.17
C ARG A 66 -2.14 4.42 9.74
N TRP A 67 -3.14 4.59 8.88
CA TRP A 67 -4.51 4.82 9.31
C TRP A 67 -5.03 3.63 10.13
N GLU A 68 -5.89 3.94 11.10
CA GLU A 68 -6.59 2.93 11.88
C GLU A 68 -7.55 2.12 10.99
N MET A 69 -7.74 0.85 11.33
CA MET A 69 -8.54 -0.08 10.51
C MET A 69 -9.95 0.47 10.25
N GLN A 70 -10.56 1.12 11.24
CA GLN A 70 -11.89 1.70 11.12
C GLN A 70 -11.93 2.83 10.08
N ASP A 71 -10.90 3.68 10.03
CA ASP A 71 -10.83 4.79 9.07
C ASP A 71 -10.57 4.29 7.65
N VAL A 72 -9.76 3.24 7.50
CA VAL A 72 -9.56 2.57 6.21
C VAL A 72 -10.88 1.98 5.70
N CYS A 73 -11.63 1.27 6.55
CA CYS A 73 -12.94 0.72 6.18
C CYS A 73 -13.91 1.82 5.74
N LYS A 74 -13.97 2.92 6.52
CA LYS A 74 -14.83 4.07 6.21
C LYS A 74 -14.45 4.75 4.89
N LYS A 75 -13.15 4.96 4.65
CA LYS A 75 -12.65 5.62 3.43
C LYS A 75 -12.92 4.79 2.18
N LEU A 76 -12.86 3.47 2.28
CA LEU A 76 -13.06 2.56 1.15
C LEU A 76 -14.52 2.14 0.94
N GLY A 77 -15.41 2.42 1.89
CA GLY A 77 -16.78 1.89 1.87
C GLY A 77 -16.83 0.36 1.98
N GLN A 78 -15.80 -0.27 2.54
CA GLN A 78 -15.66 -1.73 2.62
C GLN A 78 -15.82 -2.22 4.06
N GLY A 79 -16.32 -3.45 4.20
CA GLY A 79 -16.46 -4.10 5.50
C GLY A 79 -15.10 -4.47 6.13
N LYS A 80 -15.02 -4.49 7.46
CA LYS A 80 -13.80 -4.84 8.21
C LYS A 80 -13.18 -6.17 7.78
N THR A 81 -14.01 -7.20 7.57
CA THR A 81 -13.54 -8.52 7.11
C THR A 81 -12.86 -8.44 5.76
N TRP A 82 -13.40 -7.64 4.84
CA TRP A 82 -12.81 -7.44 3.52
C TRP A 82 -11.45 -6.75 3.62
N VAL A 83 -11.37 -5.65 4.38
CA VAL A 83 -10.10 -4.90 4.54
C VAL A 83 -9.04 -5.75 5.22
N VAL A 84 -9.41 -6.54 6.24
CA VAL A 84 -8.48 -7.48 6.91
C VAL A 84 -7.98 -8.56 5.95
N ASN A 85 -8.86 -9.13 5.14
CA ASN A 85 -8.45 -10.10 4.13
C ASN A 85 -7.55 -9.47 3.06
N MET A 86 -7.83 -8.23 2.67
CA MET A 86 -6.97 -7.49 1.75
C MET A 86 -5.58 -7.29 2.37
N CYS A 87 -5.48 -6.81 3.61
CA CYS A 87 -4.20 -6.70 4.33
C CYS A 87 -3.37 -7.99 4.29
N ARG A 88 -3.99 -9.15 4.51
CA ARG A 88 -3.31 -10.45 4.42
C ARG A 88 -2.78 -10.76 3.02
N VAL A 89 -3.55 -10.44 1.98
CA VAL A 89 -3.11 -10.57 0.58
C VAL A 89 -1.90 -9.69 0.31
N ILE A 90 -1.94 -8.43 0.76
CA ILE A 90 -0.84 -7.47 0.60
C ILE A 90 0.42 -8.00 1.29
N GLU A 91 0.32 -8.37 2.57
CA GLU A 91 1.43 -8.89 3.37
C GLU A 91 2.05 -10.14 2.74
N GLY A 92 1.24 -11.14 2.41
CA GLY A 92 1.71 -12.38 1.80
C GLY A 92 2.34 -12.16 0.41
N THR A 93 1.83 -11.20 -0.37
CA THR A 93 2.40 -10.89 -1.69
C THR A 93 3.75 -10.20 -1.57
N ILE A 94 3.89 -9.23 -0.67
CA ILE A 94 5.17 -8.56 -0.42
C ILE A 94 6.20 -9.56 0.12
N GLU A 95 5.80 -10.44 1.03
CA GLU A 95 6.67 -11.51 1.54
C GLU A 95 7.12 -12.47 0.44
N ALA A 96 6.21 -12.88 -0.47
CA ALA A 96 6.56 -13.71 -1.61
C ALA A 96 7.60 -13.03 -2.53
N PHE A 97 7.44 -11.74 -2.82
CA PHE A 97 8.43 -10.98 -3.59
C PHE A 97 9.78 -10.87 -2.87
N TYR A 98 9.76 -10.70 -1.54
CA TYR A 98 10.97 -10.67 -0.73
C TYR A 98 11.73 -12.01 -0.80
N LEU A 99 11.03 -13.12 -0.57
CA LEU A 99 11.62 -14.47 -0.63
C LEU A 99 12.14 -14.80 -2.04
N ALA A 100 11.41 -14.41 -3.08
CA ALA A 100 11.84 -14.62 -4.47
C ALA A 100 13.11 -13.82 -4.81
N ARG A 101 13.27 -12.62 -4.25
CA ARG A 101 14.49 -11.81 -4.41
C ARG A 101 15.67 -12.44 -3.69
N ASP A 102 15.47 -12.91 -2.46
CA ASP A 102 16.55 -13.49 -1.64
C ASP A 102 16.98 -14.88 -2.16
N ALA A 103 16.11 -15.57 -2.91
CA ALA A 103 16.43 -16.84 -3.57
C ALA A 103 17.13 -16.69 -4.95
N ALA A 104 17.13 -15.50 -5.54
CA ALA A 104 17.73 -15.19 -6.84
C ALA A 104 19.14 -14.59 -6.70
#